data_AF-A0AAV8H7K2-F1
#
_entry.id   AF-A0AAV8H7K2-F1
#
_cell.length_a   1.000
_cell.length_b   1.000
_cell.length_c   1.000
_cell.angle_alpha   90.00
_cell.angle_beta   90.00
_cell.angle_gamma   90.00
#
_symmetry.space_group_name_H-M   'P 1'
#
loop_
_entity.id
_entity.type
_entity.pdbx_description
1 polymer ?
#
loop_
_entity_poly.entity_id
_entity_poly.type
_entity_poly.pdbx_seq_one_letter_code
_entity_poly.pdbx_strand_id
1 'polypeptide(L)'
;MFSLKLLSQSNLYLKAPQARIATSFNIKHLSLIRNPTKNIPTMASHTSTSSINGNVPPVGFRPYQVVVAATQEMGIGKDGKLPWKLPSDLKFFKQITLSTSDPNKKNAVIMGRKTWESIPSQYRPLPGRLNVVLTRSGSFDIATLENVVSCGSMGSALELLASTPYCFSIEKIFVIGGGQILRESLNAPECEAIHLTDIEVPIECDTFIPPIDSSVFQPWYSSFPVKENNIRYSFVTYVRIRNNNGNSNGISKKDKFEVDNFLFLPKLVYERHEEYLYLRLVEDILKNGASKNDRTGTGTLSKFGCQMRFNLRKSLPLLTTKRVFWRGVVEELLWFISGSTNAKVLQEKGIHIWDGNATREYLDSVGLAHREEGDLGPIYGFQWRHFGAKYTDMHADYTGKGFDQLKDVIDKIKNKPDDRRIIISAWNPSDLQQMALPPCHMFAQFYVENGELSCQMYQRSADMGLGVPFNIASYSLLTYMIAQVCGLKPGDFVHVIGDAHIYRTHVKPLEDQIQKQPKPFPILKINPLKKDIDSFEASDFKLVGYDPHNKIEMKMAV
;
A
#
# COMPACT_ATOMS: atom_id res chain seq x y z
N MET A 1 -22.42 36.19 43.24
CA MET A 1 -23.18 36.56 42.03
C MET A 1 -22.44 37.72 41.38
N PHE A 2 -21.39 37.43 40.60
CA PHE A 2 -20.56 38.43 39.94
C PHE A 2 -20.25 37.97 38.53
N SER A 3 -20.68 38.82 37.59
CA SER A 3 -20.47 38.71 36.15
C SER A 3 -19.01 39.03 35.81
N LEU A 4 -18.36 38.18 35.00
CA LEU A 4 -17.13 38.55 34.32
C LEU A 4 -17.18 38.09 32.86
N LYS A 5 -17.09 39.09 31.99
CA LYS A 5 -16.90 39.03 30.54
C LYS A 5 -15.72 38.11 30.20
N LEU A 6 -15.98 37.06 29.44
CA LEU A 6 -14.95 36.31 28.71
C LEU A 6 -14.62 37.08 27.42
N LEU A 7 -13.46 37.72 27.42
CA LEU A 7 -12.80 38.25 26.24
C LEU A 7 -12.21 37.07 25.44
N SER A 8 -12.50 37.08 24.14
CA SER A 8 -11.91 36.21 23.13
C SER A 8 -10.41 36.45 22.98
N GLN A 9 -9.60 35.44 23.27
CA GLN A 9 -8.27 35.29 22.67
C GLN A 9 -8.11 33.85 22.21
N SER A 10 -8.36 33.64 20.92
CA SER A 10 -8.01 32.41 20.21
C SER A 10 -7.19 32.80 19.00
N ASN A 11 -5.87 32.69 19.12
CA ASN A 11 -4.93 32.41 18.02
C ASN A 11 -3.49 32.53 18.54
N LEU A 12 -2.92 31.44 19.05
CA LEU A 12 -1.46 31.26 19.14
C LEU A 12 -1.12 29.77 19.31
N TYR A 13 -0.21 29.29 18.44
CA TYR A 13 0.44 27.97 18.34
C TYR A 13 -0.45 26.84 17.76
N LEU A 14 -0.11 26.17 16.63
CA LEU A 14 1.18 25.60 16.20
C LEU A 14 1.43 25.79 14.69
N LYS A 15 2.51 26.49 14.33
CA LYS A 15 3.21 26.33 13.03
C LYS A 15 4.43 25.45 13.29
N ALA A 16 4.48 24.27 12.69
CA ALA A 16 5.70 23.45 12.65
C ALA A 16 6.74 24.10 11.70
N PRO A 17 8.03 24.11 12.05
CA PRO A 17 9.06 24.73 11.22
C PRO A 17 9.37 23.87 9.99
N GLN A 18 9.32 24.49 8.81
CA GLN A 18 9.92 23.95 7.59
C GLN A 18 11.44 24.01 7.72
N ALA A 19 12.07 22.86 7.95
CA ALA A 19 13.51 22.72 7.74
C ALA A 19 13.78 22.73 6.22
N ARG A 20 14.36 23.83 5.72
CA ARG A 20 14.97 23.88 4.38
C ARG A 20 16.27 23.07 4.43
N ILE A 21 16.26 21.86 3.89
CA ILE A 21 17.48 21.14 3.53
C ILE A 21 17.78 21.51 2.08
N ALA A 22 18.79 22.36 1.88
CA ALA A 22 19.39 22.59 0.58
C ALA A 22 20.38 21.44 0.30
N THR A 23 19.99 20.50 -0.55
CA THR A 23 20.92 19.51 -1.11
C THR A 23 21.53 20.07 -2.40
N SER A 24 22.68 20.73 -2.27
CA SER A 24 23.58 20.95 -3.39
C SER A 24 24.31 19.65 -3.72
N PHE A 25 23.93 18.96 -4.79
CA PHE A 25 24.73 17.88 -5.36
C PHE A 25 25.92 18.48 -6.10
N ASN A 26 27.12 18.33 -5.55
CA ASN A 26 28.37 18.70 -6.20
C ASN A 26 29.12 17.40 -6.55
N ILE A 27 28.99 16.93 -7.79
CA ILE A 27 29.75 15.78 -8.30
C ILE A 27 31.04 16.34 -8.90
N LYS A 28 32.13 16.26 -8.14
CA LYS A 28 33.50 16.37 -8.65
C LYS A 28 34.32 15.18 -8.16
N HIS A 29 35.20 14.74 -9.06
CA HIS A 29 36.21 13.67 -8.95
C HIS A 29 35.75 12.23 -9.20
N LEU A 30 36.02 11.79 -10.44
CA LEU A 30 36.75 10.55 -10.72
C LEU A 30 37.48 10.72 -12.06
N SER A 31 38.74 11.15 -11.97
CA SER A 31 39.72 11.08 -13.06
C SER A 31 40.94 10.35 -12.50
N LEU A 32 41.36 9.29 -13.18
CA LEU A 32 42.72 8.69 -13.23
C LEU A 32 42.63 7.16 -13.24
N ILE A 33 42.63 6.53 -14.41
CA ILE A 33 43.45 5.34 -14.68
C ILE A 33 44.03 5.47 -16.10
N ARG A 34 45.34 5.20 -16.18
CA ARG A 34 46.26 5.41 -17.29
C ARG A 34 46.13 4.35 -18.40
N ASN A 35 46.42 4.76 -19.63
CA ASN A 35 46.82 3.91 -20.76
C ASN A 35 48.12 3.15 -20.46
N PRO A 36 48.31 2.00 -21.13
CA PRO A 36 49.53 1.86 -21.93
C PRO A 36 49.27 1.37 -23.36
N THR A 37 50.21 1.75 -24.21
CA THR A 37 50.24 1.73 -25.67
C THR A 37 50.65 0.40 -26.32
N LYS A 38 50.34 0.30 -27.63
CA LYS A 38 51.02 -0.42 -28.75
C LYS A 38 50.70 -1.92 -28.99
N ASN A 39 50.04 -2.22 -30.11
CA ASN A 39 50.70 -2.65 -31.37
C ASN A 39 49.69 -2.87 -32.51
N ILE A 40 50.07 -2.45 -33.71
CA ILE A 40 49.39 -2.63 -35.01
C ILE A 40 49.99 -3.88 -35.69
N PRO A 41 49.19 -4.65 -36.44
CA PRO A 41 49.55 -4.84 -37.86
C PRO A 41 48.35 -4.72 -38.81
N THR A 42 48.58 -3.98 -39.89
CA THR A 42 47.81 -3.90 -41.12
C THR A 42 47.87 -5.20 -41.94
N MET A 43 46.74 -5.61 -42.53
CA MET A 43 46.71 -6.31 -43.83
C MET A 43 45.41 -6.01 -44.59
N ALA A 44 45.51 -6.16 -45.90
CA ALA A 44 44.79 -5.43 -46.93
C ALA A 44 43.37 -5.95 -47.27
N SER A 45 42.58 -5.01 -47.79
CA SER A 45 41.56 -5.10 -48.86
C SER A 45 40.67 -6.34 -48.96
N HIS A 46 39.36 -6.14 -48.86
CA HIS A 46 38.42 -6.45 -49.95
C HIS A 46 37.16 -5.58 -49.85
N THR A 47 36.89 -4.87 -50.93
CA THR A 47 35.67 -4.09 -51.21
C THR A 47 34.44 -5.00 -51.28
N SER A 48 33.40 -4.67 -50.52
CA SER A 48 32.02 -4.98 -50.91
C SER A 48 31.09 -3.86 -50.42
N THR A 49 30.49 -3.20 -51.40
CA THR A 49 29.45 -2.17 -51.25
C THR A 49 28.21 -2.78 -50.59
N SER A 50 27.82 -2.29 -49.42
CA SER A 50 26.45 -2.48 -48.92
C SER A 50 25.96 -1.20 -48.22
N SER A 51 24.79 -0.77 -48.67
CA SER A 51 23.99 0.36 -48.22
C SER A 51 23.82 0.38 -46.70
N ILE A 52 24.18 1.51 -46.08
CA ILE A 52 23.86 1.82 -44.68
C ILE A 52 22.36 2.13 -44.61
N ASN A 53 21.54 1.09 -44.43
CA ASN A 53 20.22 1.24 -43.83
C ASN A 53 20.42 1.23 -42.31
N GLY A 54 20.36 2.42 -41.71
CA GLY A 54 20.22 2.56 -40.27
C GLY A 54 18.90 1.96 -39.83
N ASN A 55 18.91 0.69 -39.45
CA ASN A 55 17.82 0.03 -38.74
C ASN A 55 17.70 0.65 -37.34
N VAL A 56 17.01 1.78 -37.25
CA VAL A 56 16.33 2.17 -36.02
C VAL A 56 15.15 1.21 -35.89
N PRO A 57 15.04 0.41 -34.81
CA PRO A 57 13.85 -0.41 -34.59
C PRO A 57 12.62 0.50 -34.62
N PRO A 58 11.47 0.08 -35.15
CA PRO A 58 10.25 0.87 -35.01
C PRO A 58 10.03 1.11 -33.52
N VAL A 59 10.03 2.39 -33.12
CA VAL A 59 9.77 2.80 -31.75
C VAL A 59 8.35 2.34 -31.45
N GLY A 60 8.21 1.27 -30.65
CA GLY A 60 6.90 0.82 -30.19
C GLY A 60 6.15 1.98 -29.53
N PHE A 61 4.83 2.00 -29.67
CA PHE A 61 3.99 3.06 -29.09
C PHE A 61 4.31 3.25 -27.60
N ARG A 62 4.48 4.51 -27.19
CA ARG A 62 4.65 4.83 -25.77
C ARG A 62 3.33 4.53 -25.05
N PRO A 63 3.36 3.80 -23.92
CA PRO A 63 2.16 3.59 -23.10
C PRO A 63 1.62 4.92 -22.56
N TYR A 64 0.36 4.90 -22.11
CA TYR A 64 -0.29 6.06 -21.52
C TYR A 64 -0.95 5.72 -20.18
N GLN A 65 -1.33 6.75 -19.46
CA GLN A 65 -2.04 6.65 -18.18
C GLN A 65 -3.40 7.33 -18.32
N VAL A 66 -4.42 6.83 -17.62
CA VAL A 66 -5.74 7.47 -17.58
C VAL A 66 -5.85 8.32 -16.32
N VAL A 67 -6.46 9.51 -16.44
CA VAL A 67 -6.87 10.31 -15.27
C VAL A 67 -8.37 10.57 -15.40
N VAL A 68 -9.14 10.13 -14.41
CA VAL A 68 -10.61 10.22 -14.45
C VAL A 68 -11.20 10.36 -13.05
N ALA A 69 -12.28 11.12 -12.93
CA ALA A 69 -13.14 11.12 -11.75
C ALA A 69 -14.43 10.37 -12.12
N ALA A 70 -14.84 9.42 -11.29
CA ALA A 70 -16.03 8.61 -11.56
C ALA A 70 -16.76 8.24 -10.27
N THR A 71 -18.08 8.05 -10.37
CA THR A 71 -18.87 7.41 -9.31
C THR A 71 -18.54 5.92 -9.18
N GLN A 72 -19.03 5.26 -8.13
CA GLN A 72 -18.91 3.81 -7.95
C GLN A 72 -19.49 2.99 -9.11
N GLU A 73 -20.44 3.55 -9.86
CA GLU A 73 -21.03 2.93 -11.06
C GLU A 73 -20.28 3.34 -12.35
N MET A 74 -19.10 3.95 -12.22
CA MET A 74 -18.29 4.44 -13.33
C MET A 74 -18.97 5.54 -14.17
N GLY A 75 -19.86 6.32 -13.54
CA GLY A 75 -20.46 7.52 -14.14
C GLY A 75 -19.50 8.71 -14.07
N ILE A 76 -19.31 9.42 -15.19
CA ILE A 76 -18.30 10.48 -15.33
C ILE A 76 -18.87 11.85 -15.74
N GLY A 77 -20.15 11.92 -16.09
CA GLY A 77 -20.72 13.09 -16.74
C GLY A 77 -22.25 13.07 -16.77
N LYS A 78 -22.82 14.27 -16.78
CA LYS A 78 -24.24 14.55 -16.99
C LYS A 78 -24.38 15.80 -17.87
N ASP A 79 -25.18 15.73 -18.93
CA ASP A 79 -25.45 16.82 -19.87
C ASP A 79 -24.17 17.50 -20.41
N GLY A 80 -23.14 16.70 -20.67
CA GLY A 80 -21.83 17.16 -21.18
C GLY A 80 -20.95 17.91 -20.16
N LYS A 81 -21.31 17.88 -18.88
CA LYS A 81 -20.58 18.53 -17.78
C LYS A 81 -20.21 17.51 -16.69
N LEU A 82 -19.29 17.90 -15.81
CA LEU A 82 -19.06 17.18 -14.55
C LEU A 82 -20.24 17.44 -13.62
N PRO A 83 -20.90 16.41 -13.05
CA PRO A 83 -22.05 16.58 -12.16
C PRO A 83 -21.65 16.94 -10.72
N TRP A 84 -20.37 17.20 -10.48
CA TRP A 84 -19.81 17.61 -9.19
C TRP A 84 -18.85 18.79 -9.34
N LYS A 85 -18.58 19.44 -8.21
CA LYS A 85 -17.56 20.50 -8.11
C LYS A 85 -16.58 20.15 -7.00
N LEU A 86 -15.42 19.64 -7.40
CA LEU A 86 -14.38 19.17 -6.49
C LEU A 86 -13.04 19.90 -6.78
N PRO A 87 -12.79 21.09 -6.21
CA PRO A 87 -11.52 21.79 -6.39
C PRO A 87 -10.29 20.96 -6.05
N SER A 88 -10.39 20.07 -5.05
CA SER A 88 -9.29 19.22 -4.64
C SER A 88 -8.99 18.11 -5.66
N ASP A 89 -10.00 17.59 -6.36
CA ASP A 89 -9.83 16.71 -7.53
C ASP A 89 -9.13 17.42 -8.70
N LEU A 90 -9.57 18.63 -9.06
CA LEU A 90 -8.92 19.41 -10.11
C LEU A 90 -7.46 19.74 -9.78
N LYS A 91 -7.14 19.96 -8.50
CA LYS A 91 -5.76 20.14 -8.02
C LYS A 91 -4.94 18.86 -8.21
N PHE A 92 -5.50 17.70 -7.87
CA PHE A 92 -4.86 16.40 -8.08
C PHE A 92 -4.62 16.13 -9.57
N PHE A 93 -5.64 16.31 -10.42
CA PHE A 93 -5.55 16.24 -11.87
C PHE A 93 -4.43 17.11 -12.42
N LYS A 94 -4.37 18.38 -12.00
CA LYS A 94 -3.32 19.31 -12.41
C LYS A 94 -1.94 18.82 -11.96
N GLN A 95 -1.79 18.39 -10.72
CA GLN A 95 -0.51 17.92 -10.19
C GLN A 95 0.02 16.70 -10.96
N ILE A 96 -0.83 15.70 -11.22
CA ILE A 96 -0.46 14.49 -11.96
C ILE A 96 -0.08 14.82 -13.40
N THR A 97 -0.95 15.57 -14.10
CA THR A 97 -0.75 15.81 -15.53
C THR A 97 0.34 16.83 -15.83
N LEU A 98 0.69 17.71 -14.88
CA LEU A 98 1.70 18.75 -15.08
C LEU A 98 3.11 18.32 -14.64
N SER A 99 3.23 17.49 -13.60
CA SER A 99 4.55 17.19 -13.01
C SER A 99 5.39 16.29 -13.90
N THR A 100 6.61 16.69 -14.17
CA THR A 100 7.64 15.89 -14.85
C THR A 100 8.80 15.60 -13.91
N SER A 101 9.49 14.49 -14.17
CA SER A 101 10.77 14.18 -13.50
C SER A 101 11.93 14.95 -14.14
N ASP A 102 11.85 15.20 -15.46
CA ASP A 102 12.78 16.03 -16.21
C ASP A 102 12.21 17.45 -16.40
N PRO A 103 12.87 18.50 -15.87
CA PRO A 103 12.39 19.87 -16.00
C PRO A 103 12.41 20.40 -17.44
N ASN A 104 13.10 19.74 -18.37
CA ASN A 104 13.15 20.13 -19.78
C ASN A 104 12.02 19.51 -20.61
N LYS A 105 11.26 18.57 -20.04
CA LYS A 105 10.16 17.89 -20.72
C LYS A 105 8.81 18.43 -20.27
N LYS A 106 7.78 18.14 -21.07
CA LYS A 106 6.37 18.37 -20.74
C LYS A 106 5.62 17.04 -20.79
N ASN A 107 4.41 17.00 -20.24
CA ASN A 107 3.49 15.87 -20.47
C ASN A 107 2.49 16.22 -21.58
N ALA A 108 1.93 15.18 -22.21
CA ALA A 108 0.84 15.30 -23.15
C ALA A 108 -0.49 14.88 -22.50
N VAL A 109 -1.57 15.59 -22.81
CA VAL A 109 -2.94 15.24 -22.43
C VAL A 109 -3.77 15.01 -23.69
N ILE A 110 -4.33 13.80 -23.84
CA ILE A 110 -5.19 13.40 -24.94
C ILE A 110 -6.64 13.52 -24.49
N MET A 111 -7.44 14.24 -25.27
CA MET A 111 -8.87 14.40 -25.02
C MET A 111 -9.72 14.44 -26.28
N GLY A 112 -11.01 14.12 -26.18
CA GLY A 112 -11.96 14.28 -27.28
C GLY A 112 -12.45 15.71 -27.45
N ARG A 113 -12.93 16.06 -28.65
CA ARG A 113 -13.48 17.39 -28.96
C ARG A 113 -14.49 17.92 -27.93
N LYS A 114 -15.46 17.09 -27.52
CA LYS A 114 -16.48 17.49 -26.52
C LYS A 114 -15.87 17.80 -25.15
N THR A 115 -14.83 17.07 -24.73
CA THR A 115 -14.10 17.35 -23.49
C THR A 115 -13.30 18.63 -23.62
N TRP A 116 -12.65 18.88 -24.76
CA TRP A 116 -12.00 20.16 -25.02
C TRP A 116 -12.98 21.34 -24.97
N GLU A 117 -14.17 21.18 -25.57
CA GLU A 117 -15.23 22.18 -25.58
C GLU A 117 -15.81 22.45 -24.18
N SER A 118 -15.83 21.44 -23.30
CA SER A 118 -16.34 21.58 -21.93
C SER A 118 -15.35 22.25 -20.96
N ILE A 119 -14.06 22.30 -21.28
CA ILE A 119 -13.07 23.07 -20.52
C ILE A 119 -13.35 24.57 -20.74
N PRO A 120 -13.51 25.37 -19.67
CA PRO A 120 -13.75 26.81 -19.80
C PRO A 120 -12.65 27.50 -20.61
N SER A 121 -13.02 28.50 -21.42
CA SER A 121 -12.11 29.16 -22.36
C SER A 121 -10.86 29.75 -21.70
N GLN A 122 -10.99 30.25 -20.46
CA GLN A 122 -9.88 30.80 -19.67
C GLN A 122 -8.87 29.74 -19.18
N TYR A 123 -9.22 28.45 -19.26
CA TYR A 123 -8.38 27.33 -18.83
C TYR A 123 -7.94 26.43 -20.00
N ARG A 124 -8.35 26.73 -21.24
CA ARG A 124 -7.91 26.02 -22.44
C ARG A 124 -6.99 26.92 -23.30
N PRO A 125 -5.84 26.42 -23.80
CA PRO A 125 -5.27 25.11 -23.53
C PRO A 125 -4.84 24.93 -22.08
N LEU A 126 -4.74 23.67 -21.62
CA LEU A 126 -4.23 23.37 -20.29
C LEU A 126 -2.74 23.76 -20.22
N PRO A 127 -2.35 24.75 -19.41
CA PRO A 127 -1.00 25.32 -19.46
C PRO A 127 0.07 24.33 -19.01
N GLY A 128 1.27 24.45 -19.57
CA GLY A 128 2.44 23.61 -19.26
C GLY A 128 2.39 22.19 -19.80
N ARG A 129 1.39 21.87 -20.64
CA ARG A 129 1.15 20.54 -21.22
C ARG A 129 0.90 20.67 -22.71
N LEU A 130 1.25 19.63 -23.47
CA LEU A 130 0.80 19.48 -24.85
C LEU A 130 -0.64 18.97 -24.85
N ASN A 131 -1.56 19.69 -25.47
CA ASN A 131 -2.97 19.32 -25.57
C ASN A 131 -3.23 18.65 -26.92
N VAL A 132 -3.59 17.37 -26.90
CA VAL A 132 -3.89 16.58 -28.09
C VAL A 132 -5.40 16.39 -28.16
N VAL A 133 -6.05 17.01 -29.15
CA VAL A 133 -7.51 16.96 -29.30
C VAL A 133 -7.88 16.00 -30.42
N LEU A 134 -8.65 14.96 -30.07
CA LEU A 134 -9.16 14.00 -31.03
C LEU A 134 -10.44 14.53 -31.69
N THR A 135 -10.38 14.73 -33.00
CA THR A 135 -11.49 15.23 -33.82
C THR A 135 -11.38 14.71 -35.25
N ARG A 136 -12.53 14.42 -35.86
CA ARG A 136 -12.65 14.08 -37.30
C ARG A 136 -13.14 15.26 -38.14
N SER A 137 -13.44 16.39 -37.50
CA SER A 137 -13.98 17.57 -38.16
C SER A 137 -12.84 18.41 -38.73
N GLY A 138 -12.79 18.54 -40.05
CA GLY A 138 -11.79 19.34 -40.76
C GLY A 138 -11.92 20.86 -40.56
N SER A 139 -13.01 21.33 -39.92
CA SER A 139 -13.25 22.74 -39.59
C SER A 139 -12.88 23.10 -38.14
N PHE A 140 -12.19 22.20 -37.42
CA PHE A 140 -11.75 22.46 -36.05
C PHE A 140 -10.42 23.21 -36.05
N ASP A 141 -10.50 24.54 -36.15
CA ASP A 141 -9.33 25.41 -36.30
C ASP A 141 -8.68 25.70 -34.94
N ILE A 142 -7.83 24.78 -34.48
CA ILE A 142 -6.95 24.93 -33.29
C ILE A 142 -5.48 25.00 -33.68
N ALA A 143 -5.17 24.99 -34.98
CA ALA A 143 -3.81 24.89 -35.51
C ALA A 143 -2.92 26.09 -35.14
N THR A 144 -3.52 27.21 -34.73
CA THR A 144 -2.83 28.44 -34.34
C THR A 144 -2.54 28.53 -32.84
N LEU A 145 -3.09 27.63 -32.02
CA LEU A 145 -2.88 27.64 -30.57
C LEU A 145 -1.57 26.94 -30.19
N GLU A 146 -0.71 27.66 -29.49
CA GLU A 146 0.55 27.09 -29.00
C GLU A 146 0.28 25.91 -28.05
N ASN A 147 1.07 24.83 -28.18
CA ASN A 147 0.93 23.60 -27.40
C ASN A 147 -0.42 22.87 -27.59
N VAL A 148 -1.06 23.03 -28.75
CA VAL A 148 -2.28 22.28 -29.14
C VAL A 148 -2.07 21.59 -30.47
N VAL A 149 -2.46 20.32 -30.56
CA VAL A 149 -2.45 19.54 -31.80
C VAL A 149 -3.75 18.77 -31.97
N SER A 150 -4.19 18.58 -33.21
CA SER A 150 -5.38 17.78 -33.54
C SER A 150 -4.99 16.45 -34.18
N CYS A 151 -5.62 15.36 -33.75
CA CYS A 151 -5.46 14.03 -34.34
C CYS A 151 -6.82 13.40 -34.66
N GLY A 152 -6.88 12.52 -35.67
CA GLY A 152 -8.12 11.86 -36.08
C GLY A 152 -8.55 10.69 -35.20
N SER A 153 -7.60 10.11 -34.45
CA SER A 153 -7.78 8.90 -33.65
C SER A 153 -6.76 8.80 -32.52
N MET A 154 -6.98 7.86 -31.59
CA MET A 154 -5.99 7.49 -30.58
C MET A 154 -4.69 6.99 -31.21
N GLY A 155 -4.77 6.13 -32.22
CA GLY A 155 -3.59 5.60 -32.92
C GLY A 155 -2.72 6.71 -33.52
N SER A 156 -3.33 7.62 -34.30
CA SER A 156 -2.61 8.77 -34.89
C SER A 156 -2.02 9.72 -33.83
N ALA A 157 -2.67 9.88 -32.68
CA ALA A 157 -2.12 10.64 -31.56
C ALA A 157 -0.88 9.96 -30.96
N LEU A 158 -0.91 8.64 -30.76
CA LEU A 158 0.24 7.89 -30.25
C LEU A 158 1.40 7.86 -31.27
N GLU A 159 1.11 7.75 -32.56
CA GLU A 159 2.10 7.87 -33.65
C GLU A 159 2.78 9.25 -33.63
N LEU A 160 2.00 10.32 -33.53
CA LEU A 160 2.51 11.68 -33.44
C LEU A 160 3.43 11.85 -32.22
N LEU A 161 3.00 11.36 -31.05
CA LEU A 161 3.76 11.48 -29.80
C LEU A 161 5.02 10.60 -29.78
N ALA A 162 5.04 9.53 -30.58
CA ALA A 162 6.23 8.71 -30.82
C ALA A 162 7.21 9.32 -31.85
N SER A 163 6.80 10.38 -32.55
CA SER A 163 7.59 11.03 -33.60
C SER A 163 8.30 12.29 -33.12
N THR A 164 9.32 12.74 -33.85
CA THR A 164 10.02 14.02 -33.58
C THR A 164 9.07 15.21 -33.80
N PRO A 165 9.09 16.23 -32.92
CA PRO A 165 9.97 16.42 -31.76
C PRO A 165 9.42 15.85 -30.43
N TYR A 166 8.23 15.26 -30.45
CA TYR A 166 7.51 14.85 -29.24
C TYR A 166 8.15 13.65 -28.52
N CYS A 167 8.77 12.73 -29.25
CA CYS A 167 9.48 11.61 -28.65
C CYS A 167 10.57 12.03 -27.64
N PHE A 168 11.21 13.19 -27.86
CA PHE A 168 12.23 13.75 -26.97
C PHE A 168 11.69 14.73 -25.93
N SER A 169 10.65 15.50 -26.28
CA SER A 169 10.14 16.59 -25.45
C SER A 169 8.98 16.20 -24.52
N ILE A 170 8.26 15.12 -24.84
CA ILE A 170 7.19 14.60 -23.99
C ILE A 170 7.78 13.57 -23.01
N GLU A 171 7.37 13.61 -21.74
CA GLU A 171 7.72 12.61 -20.73
C GLU A 171 6.62 11.56 -20.60
N LYS A 172 5.40 11.96 -20.24
CA LYS A 172 4.25 11.06 -20.07
C LYS A 172 3.05 11.45 -20.92
N ILE A 173 2.21 10.47 -21.23
CA ILE A 173 0.96 10.64 -21.97
C ILE A 173 -0.21 10.32 -21.03
N PHE A 174 -1.15 11.26 -20.91
CA PHE A 174 -2.36 11.10 -20.11
C PHE A 174 -3.60 11.17 -20.98
N VAL A 175 -4.52 10.21 -20.83
CA VAL A 175 -5.84 10.24 -21.44
C VAL A 175 -6.84 10.75 -20.40
N ILE A 176 -7.55 11.83 -20.74
CA ILE A 176 -8.32 12.59 -19.74
C ILE A 176 -9.83 12.69 -20.06
N GLY A 177 -10.30 12.03 -21.12
CA GLY A 177 -11.70 12.09 -21.55
C GLY A 177 -11.86 12.19 -23.07
N GLY A 178 -13.07 12.16 -23.65
CA GLY A 178 -14.37 11.96 -23.02
C GLY A 178 -14.81 10.50 -23.00
N GLY A 179 -16.09 10.25 -22.70
CA GLY A 179 -16.61 8.91 -22.45
C GLY A 179 -16.29 7.87 -23.53
N GLN A 180 -16.37 8.23 -24.83
CA GLN A 180 -15.98 7.31 -25.90
C GLN A 180 -14.51 6.91 -25.82
N ILE A 181 -13.60 7.88 -25.68
CA ILE A 181 -12.16 7.62 -25.65
C ILE A 181 -11.81 6.78 -24.42
N LEU A 182 -12.38 7.12 -23.26
CA LEU A 182 -12.15 6.37 -22.03
C LEU A 182 -12.67 4.93 -22.10
N ARG A 183 -13.80 4.68 -22.78
CA ARG A 183 -14.30 3.31 -23.02
C ARG A 183 -13.31 2.46 -23.81
N GLU A 184 -12.65 3.06 -24.80
CA GLU A 184 -11.66 2.39 -25.64
C GLU A 184 -10.30 2.29 -24.94
N SER A 185 -9.94 3.28 -24.09
CA SER A 185 -8.58 3.42 -23.58
C SER A 185 -8.35 2.82 -22.18
N LEU A 186 -9.37 2.76 -21.30
CA LEU A 186 -9.20 2.46 -19.87
C LEU A 186 -8.56 1.09 -19.62
N ASN A 187 -9.06 0.05 -20.29
CA ASN A 187 -8.57 -1.32 -20.13
C ASN A 187 -7.66 -1.78 -21.27
N ALA A 188 -7.34 -0.90 -22.23
CA ALA A 188 -6.49 -1.26 -23.37
C ALA A 188 -5.04 -1.57 -22.97
N PRO A 189 -4.34 -2.47 -23.68
CA PRO A 189 -2.99 -2.94 -23.33
C PRO A 189 -1.95 -1.83 -23.10
N GLU A 190 -2.10 -0.71 -23.80
CA GLU A 190 -1.23 0.46 -23.73
C GLU A 190 -1.45 1.30 -22.45
N CYS A 191 -2.56 1.11 -21.74
CA CYS A 191 -2.84 1.80 -20.49
C CYS A 191 -2.07 1.16 -19.33
N GLU A 192 -1.04 1.83 -18.81
CA GLU A 192 -0.17 1.30 -17.75
C GLU A 192 -0.63 1.68 -16.32
N ALA A 193 -1.40 2.76 -16.18
CA ALA A 193 -2.00 3.15 -14.90
C ALA A 193 -3.30 3.93 -15.07
N ILE A 194 -4.15 3.84 -14.06
CA ILE A 194 -5.42 4.58 -13.96
C ILE A 194 -5.40 5.36 -12.64
N HIS A 195 -5.45 6.68 -12.74
CA HIS A 195 -5.62 7.60 -11.63
C HIS A 195 -7.09 7.96 -11.51
N LEU A 196 -7.77 7.31 -10.58
CA LEU A 196 -9.19 7.44 -10.32
C LEU A 196 -9.42 8.36 -9.11
N THR A 197 -10.24 9.39 -9.28
CA THR A 197 -10.97 10.02 -8.17
C THR A 197 -12.26 9.22 -8.00
N ASP A 198 -12.30 8.37 -6.97
CA ASP A 198 -13.38 7.44 -6.68
C ASP A 198 -14.44 8.14 -5.83
N ILE A 199 -15.56 8.52 -6.45
CA ILE A 199 -16.65 9.25 -5.80
C ILE A 199 -17.62 8.25 -5.17
N GLU A 200 -17.69 8.28 -3.85
CA GLU A 200 -18.32 7.27 -3.01
C GLU A 200 -19.79 7.60 -2.65
N VAL A 201 -20.35 8.62 -3.29
CA VAL A 201 -21.75 9.02 -3.13
C VAL A 201 -22.50 8.83 -4.46
N PRO A 202 -23.78 8.45 -4.42
CA PRO A 202 -24.58 8.33 -5.63
C PRO A 202 -24.79 9.71 -6.27
N ILE A 203 -24.44 9.83 -7.55
CA ILE A 203 -24.63 11.03 -8.36
C ILE A 203 -25.18 10.60 -9.72
N GLU A 204 -26.25 11.24 -10.16
CA GLU A 204 -26.87 10.94 -11.46
C GLU A 204 -25.90 11.26 -12.62
N CYS A 205 -25.71 10.28 -13.50
CA CYS A 205 -24.85 10.39 -14.68
C CYS A 205 -25.59 9.88 -15.93
N ASP A 206 -25.24 10.40 -17.10
CA ASP A 206 -25.67 9.90 -18.42
C ASP A 206 -24.50 9.35 -19.26
N THR A 207 -23.28 9.63 -18.82
CA THR A 207 -22.05 9.23 -19.49
C THR A 207 -21.26 8.31 -18.59
N PHE A 208 -21.01 7.08 -19.06
CA PHE A 208 -20.37 6.01 -18.31
C PHE A 208 -19.17 5.43 -19.05
N ILE A 209 -18.22 4.89 -18.28
CA ILE A 209 -17.02 4.17 -18.73
C ILE A 209 -17.04 2.73 -18.20
N PRO A 210 -16.29 1.76 -18.77
CA PRO A 210 -16.30 0.40 -18.26
C PRO A 210 -15.69 0.32 -16.85
N PRO A 211 -16.00 -0.73 -16.08
CA PRO A 211 -15.28 -1.01 -14.84
C PRO A 211 -13.79 -1.27 -15.12
N ILE A 212 -12.95 -0.94 -14.13
CA ILE A 212 -11.52 -1.26 -14.16
C ILE A 212 -11.36 -2.79 -14.12
N ASP A 213 -10.62 -3.35 -15.07
CA ASP A 213 -10.38 -4.78 -15.13
C ASP A 213 -9.37 -5.23 -14.04
N SER A 214 -9.92 -5.73 -12.92
CA SER A 214 -9.14 -6.24 -11.79
C SER A 214 -8.27 -7.48 -12.10
N SER A 215 -8.43 -8.11 -13.26
CA SER A 215 -7.55 -9.21 -13.68
C SER A 215 -6.18 -8.72 -14.17
N VAL A 216 -6.12 -7.46 -14.62
CA VAL A 216 -4.90 -6.84 -15.16
C VAL A 216 -4.51 -5.56 -14.43
N PHE A 217 -5.33 -5.04 -13.50
CA PHE A 217 -5.01 -3.86 -12.70
C PHE A 217 -5.05 -4.16 -11.20
N GLN A 218 -4.06 -3.64 -10.46
CA GLN A 218 -4.02 -3.70 -9.00
C GLN A 218 -3.84 -2.31 -8.38
N PRO A 219 -4.42 -2.04 -7.20
CA PRO A 219 -4.21 -0.78 -6.50
C PRO A 219 -2.74 -0.62 -6.08
N TRP A 220 -2.11 0.48 -6.50
CA TRP A 220 -0.79 0.92 -6.03
C TRP A 220 -0.91 1.83 -4.80
N TYR A 221 -1.90 2.72 -4.82
CA TYR A 221 -2.12 3.72 -3.78
C TYR A 221 -3.60 4.03 -3.66
N SER A 222 -4.07 4.25 -2.44
CA SER A 222 -5.38 4.81 -2.14
C SER A 222 -5.25 5.84 -1.02
N SER A 223 -5.73 7.07 -1.25
CA SER A 223 -5.82 8.06 -0.18
C SER A 223 -6.89 7.67 0.83
N PHE A 224 -6.77 8.18 2.05
CA PHE A 224 -7.92 8.22 2.96
C PHE A 224 -9.07 9.01 2.31
N PRO A 225 -10.33 8.63 2.56
CA PRO A 225 -11.48 9.37 2.06
C PRO A 225 -11.49 10.81 2.58
N VAL A 226 -11.81 11.75 1.71
CA VAL A 226 -12.03 13.16 2.04
C VAL A 226 -13.46 13.54 1.71
N LYS A 227 -13.98 14.55 2.40
CA LYS A 227 -15.31 15.11 2.14
C LYS A 227 -15.17 16.57 1.72
N GLU A 228 -15.60 16.89 0.51
CA GLU A 228 -15.63 18.25 -0.04
C GLU A 228 -17.01 18.48 -0.65
N ASN A 229 -17.68 19.60 -0.32
CA ASN A 229 -19.02 19.92 -0.84
C ASN A 229 -20.05 18.78 -0.68
N ASN A 230 -20.04 18.11 0.49
CA ASN A 230 -20.87 16.94 0.82
C ASN A 230 -20.63 15.68 -0.02
N ILE A 231 -19.59 15.66 -0.85
CA ILE A 231 -19.19 14.50 -1.64
C ILE A 231 -18.00 13.85 -0.95
N ARG A 232 -18.15 12.57 -0.58
CA ARG A 232 -17.07 11.72 -0.10
C ARG A 232 -16.37 11.09 -1.30
N TYR A 233 -15.05 11.15 -1.35
CA TYR A 233 -14.26 10.53 -2.41
C TYR A 233 -12.83 10.22 -1.94
N SER A 234 -12.14 9.38 -2.70
CA SER A 234 -10.74 9.05 -2.49
C SER A 234 -9.95 9.08 -3.80
N PHE A 235 -8.64 9.29 -3.72
CA PHE A 235 -7.74 9.18 -4.87
C PHE A 235 -7.13 7.79 -4.89
N VAL A 236 -7.35 7.05 -5.97
CA VAL A 236 -6.86 5.69 -6.14
C VAL A 236 -6.03 5.61 -7.41
N THR A 237 -4.82 5.07 -7.33
CA THR A 237 -4.05 4.69 -8.51
C THR A 237 -4.03 3.20 -8.66
N TYR A 238 -4.46 2.72 -9.82
CA TYR A 238 -4.29 1.34 -10.25
C TYR A 238 -3.12 1.26 -11.22
N VAL A 239 -2.29 0.22 -11.09
CA VAL A 239 -1.20 -0.08 -12.02
C VAL A 239 -1.52 -1.35 -12.78
N ARG A 240 -1.18 -1.37 -14.07
CA ARG A 240 -1.30 -2.56 -14.89
C ARG A 240 -0.27 -3.59 -14.43
N ILE A 241 -0.75 -4.80 -14.24
CA ILE A 241 0.03 -5.99 -13.98
C ILE A 241 0.07 -6.82 -15.25
N ARG A 242 1.26 -7.26 -15.65
CA ARG A 242 1.46 -8.16 -16.78
C ARG A 242 1.85 -9.52 -16.24
N ASN A 243 1.05 -10.54 -16.56
CA ASN A 243 1.29 -11.93 -16.16
C ASN A 243 2.03 -12.66 -17.28
N ASN A 244 3.06 -13.41 -16.91
CA ASN A 244 3.86 -14.20 -17.84
C ASN A 244 3.12 -15.51 -18.23
N ASN A 245 2.02 -15.41 -18.98
CA ASN A 245 1.28 -16.57 -19.52
C ASN A 245 1.67 -16.89 -20.98
N GLY A 246 2.96 -16.78 -21.30
CA GLY A 246 3.53 -17.17 -22.59
C GLY A 246 4.42 -18.42 -22.48
N ASN A 247 3.95 -19.55 -23.01
CA ASN A 247 4.71 -20.76 -23.39
C ASN A 247 5.84 -21.24 -22.46
N SER A 248 5.50 -22.09 -21.47
CA SER A 248 6.43 -23.17 -21.07
C SER A 248 5.65 -24.39 -20.58
N ASN A 249 5.88 -25.53 -21.24
CA ASN A 249 5.33 -26.84 -20.91
C ASN A 249 5.41 -27.12 -19.40
N GLY A 250 4.24 -27.33 -18.80
CA GLY A 250 4.01 -28.15 -17.61
C GLY A 250 5.03 -28.09 -16.47
N ILE A 251 5.16 -26.93 -15.80
CA ILE A 251 5.47 -26.77 -14.36
C ILE A 251 4.82 -25.44 -13.95
N SER A 252 4.04 -25.44 -12.87
CA SER A 252 3.30 -24.26 -12.37
C SER A 252 4.24 -23.09 -12.04
N LYS A 253 4.49 -22.20 -13.01
CA LYS A 253 5.13 -20.90 -12.75
C LYS A 253 4.06 -19.97 -12.20
N LYS A 254 4.16 -19.68 -10.90
CA LYS A 254 3.35 -18.67 -10.19
C LYS A 254 3.43 -17.32 -10.92
N ASP A 255 2.31 -16.62 -10.96
CA ASP A 255 2.11 -15.27 -11.49
C ASP A 255 3.24 -14.33 -11.05
N LYS A 256 4.28 -14.18 -11.89
CA LYS A 256 5.32 -13.17 -11.71
C LYS A 256 4.97 -11.96 -12.54
N PHE A 257 5.04 -10.78 -11.94
CA PHE A 257 4.86 -9.51 -12.65
C PHE A 257 6.02 -9.29 -13.64
N GLU A 258 5.73 -8.89 -14.89
CA GLU A 258 6.78 -8.51 -15.86
C GLU A 258 7.38 -7.12 -15.60
N VAL A 259 6.73 -6.29 -14.80
CA VAL A 259 7.20 -4.92 -14.54
C VAL A 259 8.11 -4.93 -13.31
N ASP A 260 9.41 -4.93 -13.55
CA ASP A 260 10.41 -4.85 -12.47
C ASP A 260 10.53 -3.45 -11.85
N ASN A 261 9.92 -2.43 -12.45
CA ASN A 261 10.02 -1.07 -11.94
C ASN A 261 8.79 -0.17 -12.24
N PHE A 262 8.11 0.30 -11.19
CA PHE A 262 6.94 1.19 -11.26
C PHE A 262 7.30 2.69 -11.41
N LEU A 263 8.55 3.01 -11.78
CA LEU A 263 9.03 4.39 -12.00
C LEU A 263 8.31 5.15 -13.13
N PHE A 264 7.50 4.48 -13.95
CA PHE A 264 6.63 5.16 -14.93
C PHE A 264 5.53 5.98 -14.24
N LEU A 265 5.18 5.66 -13.00
CA LEU A 265 4.23 6.45 -12.21
C LEU A 265 4.75 7.87 -11.95
N PRO A 266 3.86 8.88 -11.87
CA PRO A 266 4.23 10.18 -11.35
C PRO A 266 4.87 10.04 -9.96
N LYS A 267 5.97 10.76 -9.71
CA LYS A 267 6.72 10.70 -8.44
C LYS A 267 5.81 10.86 -7.21
N LEU A 268 4.86 11.79 -7.28
CA LEU A 268 3.86 12.06 -6.24
C LEU A 268 3.01 10.83 -5.87
N VAL A 269 2.77 9.92 -6.81
CA VAL A 269 1.99 8.69 -6.63
C VAL A 269 2.90 7.54 -6.21
N TYR A 270 4.05 7.41 -6.88
CA TYR A 270 5.05 6.37 -6.59
C TYR A 270 5.47 6.40 -5.11
N GLU A 271 5.85 7.58 -4.59
CA GLU A 271 6.34 7.74 -3.22
C GLU A 271 5.27 7.60 -2.12
N ARG A 272 3.99 7.46 -2.51
CA ARG A 272 2.85 7.31 -1.59
C ARG A 272 2.45 5.86 -1.35
N HIS A 273 3.12 4.89 -1.94
CA HIS A 273 2.90 3.48 -1.60
C HIS A 273 3.10 3.26 -0.09
N GLU A 274 2.11 2.68 0.59
CA GLU A 274 2.08 2.64 2.06
C GLU A 274 3.18 1.76 2.67
N GLU A 275 3.75 0.82 1.91
CA GLU A 275 4.94 0.06 2.34
C GLU A 275 6.15 0.97 2.66
N TYR A 276 6.24 2.16 2.07
CA TYR A 276 7.28 3.12 2.41
C TYR A 276 7.18 3.64 3.85
N LEU A 277 6.03 3.52 4.51
CA LEU A 277 5.91 3.82 5.95
C LEU A 277 6.83 2.92 6.77
N TYR A 278 6.82 1.62 6.48
CA TYR A 278 7.70 0.62 7.10
C TYR A 278 9.15 0.83 6.69
N LEU A 279 9.44 0.96 5.39
CA LEU A 279 10.82 1.05 4.89
C LEU A 279 11.54 2.30 5.39
N ARG A 280 10.87 3.45 5.43
CA ARG A 280 11.45 4.69 5.96
C ARG A 280 11.69 4.59 7.46
N LEU A 281 10.82 3.90 8.21
CA LEU A 281 11.04 3.68 9.65
C LEU A 281 12.24 2.75 9.89
N VAL A 282 12.40 1.69 9.09
CA VAL A 282 13.59 0.85 9.12
C VAL A 282 14.84 1.67 8.82
N GLU A 283 14.83 2.46 7.74
CA GLU A 283 15.95 3.31 7.35
C GLU A 283 16.32 4.34 8.45
N ASP A 284 15.32 4.95 9.08
CA ASP A 284 15.51 5.90 10.17
C ASP A 284 16.09 5.24 11.43
N ILE A 285 15.67 4.02 11.78
CA ILE A 285 16.26 3.26 12.89
C ILE A 285 17.70 2.83 12.57
N LEU A 286 17.99 2.40 11.34
CA LEU A 286 19.35 2.05 10.92
C LEU A 286 20.31 3.25 11.00
N LYS A 287 19.85 4.44 10.61
CA LYS A 287 20.67 5.67 10.58
C LYS A 287 20.77 6.37 11.94
N ASN A 288 19.67 6.43 12.68
CA ASN A 288 19.52 7.31 13.84
C ASN A 288 19.09 6.56 15.11
N GLY A 289 18.98 5.23 15.08
CA GLY A 289 18.54 4.43 16.21
C GLY A 289 19.55 4.43 17.35
N ALA A 290 19.06 4.52 18.59
CA ALA A 290 19.89 4.39 19.77
C ALA A 290 20.35 2.93 19.92
N SER A 291 21.67 2.74 20.06
CA SER A 291 22.25 1.43 20.36
C SER A 291 21.91 1.05 21.79
N LYS A 292 21.28 -0.11 21.98
CA LYS A 292 20.91 -0.65 23.29
C LYS A 292 21.38 -2.09 23.42
N ASN A 293 21.63 -2.51 24.66
CA ASN A 293 21.65 -3.93 25.01
C ASN A 293 20.22 -4.44 25.18
N ASP A 294 19.99 -5.74 25.04
CA ASP A 294 18.66 -6.34 25.22
C ASP A 294 18.76 -7.70 25.94
N ARG A 295 17.61 -8.23 26.37
CA ARG A 295 17.50 -9.46 27.18
C ARG A 295 18.09 -10.72 26.52
N THR A 296 18.19 -10.74 25.19
CA THR A 296 18.71 -11.86 24.38
C THR A 296 20.24 -11.81 24.24
N GLY A 297 20.88 -10.70 24.63
CA GLY A 297 22.32 -10.48 24.45
C GLY A 297 22.74 -10.06 23.04
N THR A 298 21.81 -9.97 22.08
CA THR A 298 22.11 -9.61 20.68
C THR A 298 22.48 -8.14 20.50
N GLY A 299 21.86 -7.25 21.27
CA GLY A 299 21.88 -5.81 21.08
C GLY A 299 20.93 -5.36 19.96
N THR A 300 20.46 -4.12 20.07
CA THR A 300 19.51 -3.52 19.12
C THR A 300 19.89 -2.08 18.75
N LEU A 301 19.36 -1.62 17.62
CA LEU A 301 19.18 -0.21 17.28
C LEU A 301 17.70 0.12 17.47
N SER A 302 17.36 1.17 18.20
CA SER A 302 15.96 1.41 18.59
C SER A 302 15.52 2.88 18.52
N LYS A 303 14.23 3.09 18.31
CA LYS A 303 13.53 4.38 18.50
C LYS A 303 12.27 4.14 19.34
N PHE A 304 11.88 5.16 20.11
CA PHE A 304 10.72 5.09 21.00
C PHE A 304 9.59 5.98 20.49
N GLY A 305 8.37 5.44 20.41
CA GLY A 305 7.17 6.20 20.03
C GLY A 305 7.04 6.42 18.53
N CYS A 306 6.84 5.33 17.77
CA CYS A 306 6.66 5.37 16.32
C CYS A 306 5.19 5.09 15.94
N GLN A 307 4.76 5.51 14.75
CA GLN A 307 3.41 5.23 14.26
C GLN A 307 3.40 5.01 12.74
N MET A 308 2.59 4.05 12.29
CA MET A 308 2.25 3.84 10.88
C MET A 308 0.73 3.74 10.74
N ARG A 309 0.16 4.17 9.60
CA ARG A 309 -1.28 4.06 9.30
C ARG A 309 -1.46 3.54 7.89
N PHE A 310 -2.23 2.48 7.75
CA PHE A 310 -2.50 1.75 6.50
C PHE A 310 -3.98 1.82 6.15
N ASN A 311 -4.29 1.98 4.87
CA ASN A 311 -5.66 2.04 4.35
C ASN A 311 -6.11 0.65 3.87
N LEU A 312 -7.12 0.08 4.51
CA LEU A 312 -7.59 -1.28 4.23
C LEU A 312 -8.70 -1.35 3.17
N ARG A 313 -9.13 -0.21 2.61
CA ARG A 313 -10.30 -0.15 1.72
C ARG A 313 -10.08 -0.81 0.36
N LYS A 314 -8.84 -0.85 -0.13
CA LYS A 314 -8.50 -1.33 -1.49
C LYS A 314 -7.54 -2.51 -1.52
N SER A 315 -6.70 -2.69 -0.49
CA SER A 315 -5.71 -3.77 -0.42
C SER A 315 -5.36 -4.11 1.03
N LEU A 316 -4.76 -5.29 1.24
CA LEU A 316 -4.25 -5.73 2.52
C LEU A 316 -2.77 -5.34 2.63
N PRO A 317 -2.32 -4.60 3.67
CA PRO A 317 -0.91 -4.23 3.84
C PRO A 317 -0.05 -5.44 4.21
N LEU A 318 0.24 -6.29 3.22
CA LEU A 318 1.14 -7.42 3.32
C LEU A 318 2.41 -7.10 2.52
N LEU A 319 3.51 -6.88 3.24
CA LEU A 319 4.75 -6.38 2.66
C LEU A 319 5.20 -7.20 1.45
N THR A 320 5.73 -6.49 0.46
CA THR A 320 6.17 -7.05 -0.82
C THR A 320 7.68 -7.01 -0.99
N THR A 321 8.40 -6.14 -0.30
CA THR A 321 9.88 -6.09 -0.30
C THR A 321 10.54 -7.32 0.31
N LYS A 322 9.76 -8.15 1.02
CA LYS A 322 10.13 -9.47 1.54
C LYS A 322 8.88 -10.32 1.62
N ARG A 323 8.97 -11.60 1.24
CA ARG A 323 7.87 -12.57 1.44
C ARG A 323 7.53 -12.73 2.93
N VAL A 324 6.30 -12.41 3.30
CA VAL A 324 5.73 -12.63 4.64
C VAL A 324 5.05 -13.99 4.69
N PHE A 325 5.15 -14.68 5.83
CA PHE A 325 4.57 -16.01 6.03
C PHE A 325 3.06 -15.94 6.30
N TRP A 326 2.28 -15.66 5.24
CA TRP A 326 0.82 -15.45 5.33
C TRP A 326 0.05 -16.56 6.04
N ARG A 327 0.34 -17.84 5.74
CA ARG A 327 -0.35 -18.95 6.41
C ARG A 327 -0.12 -18.93 7.93
N GLY A 328 1.10 -18.59 8.37
CA GLY A 328 1.39 -18.39 9.78
C GLY A 328 0.55 -17.26 10.39
N VAL A 329 0.41 -16.13 9.69
CA VAL A 329 -0.41 -14.98 10.14
C VAL A 329 -1.86 -15.40 10.38
N VAL A 330 -2.45 -16.12 9.43
CA VAL A 330 -3.85 -16.56 9.51
C VAL A 330 -4.03 -17.57 10.64
N GLU A 331 -3.22 -18.61 10.70
CA GLU A 331 -3.37 -19.68 11.68
C GLU A 331 -3.10 -19.21 13.12
N GLU A 332 -2.12 -18.33 13.32
CA GLU A 332 -1.87 -17.71 14.64
C GLU A 332 -3.05 -16.85 15.07
N LEU A 333 -3.60 -16.03 14.18
CA LEU A 333 -4.74 -15.18 14.52
C LEU A 333 -5.97 -16.01 14.89
N LEU A 334 -6.26 -17.08 14.14
CA LEU A 334 -7.35 -18.01 14.47
C LEU A 334 -7.10 -18.72 15.82
N TRP A 335 -5.85 -19.06 16.12
CA TRP A 335 -5.45 -19.63 17.41
C TRP A 335 -5.60 -18.64 18.57
N PHE A 336 -5.32 -17.35 18.36
CA PHE A 336 -5.63 -16.31 19.34
C PHE A 336 -7.14 -16.12 19.52
N ILE A 337 -7.90 -16.09 18.41
CA ILE A 337 -9.36 -15.96 18.46
C ILE A 337 -9.94 -17.12 19.26
N SER A 338 -9.51 -18.37 19.05
CA SER A 338 -10.04 -19.52 19.81
C SER A 338 -9.72 -19.53 21.30
N GLY A 339 -8.86 -18.62 21.78
CA GLY A 339 -8.43 -18.58 23.18
C GLY A 339 -7.36 -19.62 23.54
N SER A 340 -6.84 -20.36 22.56
CA SER A 340 -5.86 -21.42 22.80
C SER A 340 -4.50 -20.87 23.23
N THR A 341 -3.82 -21.63 24.09
CA THR A 341 -2.50 -21.35 24.65
C THR A 341 -1.50 -22.49 24.39
N ASN A 342 -1.95 -23.54 23.71
CA ASN A 342 -1.16 -24.71 23.36
C ASN A 342 -0.44 -24.50 22.03
N ALA A 343 0.89 -24.35 22.07
CA ALA A 343 1.71 -24.20 20.87
C ALA A 343 1.64 -25.41 19.92
N LYS A 344 1.34 -26.61 20.44
CA LYS A 344 1.26 -27.85 19.65
C LYS A 344 0.17 -27.79 18.59
N VAL A 345 -0.92 -27.06 18.84
CA VAL A 345 -2.00 -26.82 17.86
C VAL A 345 -1.46 -26.14 16.59
N LEU A 346 -0.50 -25.23 16.73
CA LEU A 346 0.17 -24.57 15.61
C LEU A 346 1.20 -25.51 14.96
N GLN A 347 1.97 -26.25 15.77
CA GLN A 347 2.97 -27.21 15.29
C GLN A 347 2.36 -28.32 14.44
N GLU A 348 1.21 -28.87 14.84
CA GLU A 348 0.45 -29.88 14.09
C GLU A 348 0.03 -29.37 12.70
N LYS A 349 -0.12 -28.06 12.53
CA LYS A 349 -0.40 -27.41 11.25
C LYS A 349 0.87 -27.01 10.47
N GLY A 350 2.05 -27.31 11.00
CA GLY A 350 3.36 -26.94 10.45
C GLY A 350 3.72 -25.47 10.66
N ILE A 351 3.19 -24.84 11.72
CA ILE A 351 3.43 -23.44 12.07
C ILE A 351 4.32 -23.38 13.32
N HIS A 352 5.58 -22.99 13.13
CA HIS A 352 6.66 -23.11 14.15
C HIS A 352 7.10 -21.77 14.76
N ILE A 353 6.24 -20.75 14.72
CA ILE A 353 6.62 -19.38 15.13
C ILE A 353 6.75 -19.22 16.65
N TRP A 354 6.15 -20.11 17.44
CA TRP A 354 6.21 -20.11 18.92
C TRP A 354 7.19 -21.13 19.50
N ASP A 355 7.81 -21.98 18.67
CA ASP A 355 8.64 -23.11 19.14
C ASP A 355 9.75 -22.67 20.08
N GLY A 356 10.47 -21.59 19.72
CA GLY A 356 11.57 -21.07 20.54
C GLY A 356 11.15 -20.60 21.94
N ASN A 357 9.87 -20.25 22.13
CA ASN A 357 9.32 -19.82 23.42
C ASN A 357 8.56 -20.95 24.13
N ALA A 358 8.44 -22.12 23.51
CA ALA A 358 7.63 -23.23 23.97
C ALA A 358 8.44 -24.43 24.48
N THR A 359 9.77 -24.45 24.23
CA THR A 359 10.63 -25.58 24.64
C THR A 359 10.76 -25.69 26.14
N ARG A 360 11.09 -26.90 26.61
CA ARG A 360 11.36 -27.16 28.03
C ARG A 360 12.44 -26.22 28.57
N GLU A 361 13.54 -26.06 27.84
CA GLU A 361 14.67 -25.24 28.26
C GLU A 361 14.27 -23.77 28.41
N TYR A 362 13.48 -23.24 27.46
CA TYR A 362 13.02 -21.86 27.54
C TYR A 362 12.09 -21.65 28.72
N LEU A 363 11.09 -22.50 28.89
CA LEU A 363 10.14 -22.42 30.00
C LEU A 363 10.84 -22.51 31.35
N ASP A 364 11.84 -23.38 31.50
CA ASP A 364 12.67 -23.45 32.71
C ASP A 364 13.44 -22.15 32.96
N SER A 365 14.03 -21.57 31.91
CA SER A 365 14.81 -20.33 31.99
C SER A 365 13.99 -19.12 32.44
N VAL A 366 12.67 -19.14 32.22
CA VAL A 366 11.74 -18.08 32.64
C VAL A 366 10.93 -18.44 33.89
N GLY A 367 11.31 -19.50 34.60
CA GLY A 367 10.70 -19.87 35.89
C GLY A 367 9.38 -20.65 35.78
N LEU A 368 9.09 -21.24 34.63
CA LEU A 368 7.87 -22.00 34.33
C LEU A 368 8.12 -23.52 34.28
N ALA A 369 9.01 -24.02 35.13
CA ALA A 369 9.39 -25.44 35.19
C ALA A 369 8.22 -26.42 35.43
N HIS A 370 7.13 -25.93 36.04
CA HIS A 370 5.93 -26.70 36.34
C HIS A 370 4.98 -26.86 35.13
N ARG A 371 5.18 -26.11 34.04
CA ARG A 371 4.33 -26.18 32.84
C ARG A 371 4.69 -27.35 31.96
N GLU A 372 3.74 -27.86 31.18
CA GLU A 372 4.04 -28.81 30.10
C GLU A 372 4.77 -28.09 28.95
N GLU A 373 5.67 -28.78 28.25
CA GLU A 373 6.24 -28.26 27.01
C GLU A 373 5.12 -27.94 25.99
N GLY A 374 5.15 -26.74 25.41
CA GLY A 374 4.06 -26.23 24.57
C GLY A 374 3.01 -25.37 25.30
N ASP A 375 2.95 -25.40 26.63
CA ASP A 375 2.04 -24.55 27.41
C ASP A 375 2.65 -23.15 27.59
N LEU A 376 2.15 -22.20 26.79
CA LEU A 376 2.64 -20.82 26.81
C LEU A 376 2.05 -19.97 27.95
N GLY A 377 1.14 -20.54 28.75
CA GLY A 377 0.44 -19.83 29.82
C GLY A 377 -0.68 -18.91 29.31
N PRO A 378 -1.22 -18.02 30.16
CA PRO A 378 -2.37 -17.18 29.86
C PRO A 378 -2.01 -15.99 28.95
N ILE A 379 -1.51 -16.26 27.75
CA ILE A 379 -1.08 -15.25 26.77
C ILE A 379 -2.25 -14.69 25.95
N TYR A 380 -1.96 -13.89 24.93
CA TYR A 380 -2.87 -13.20 24.01
C TYR A 380 -4.32 -13.73 23.94
N GLY A 381 -4.57 -14.85 23.26
CA GLY A 381 -5.91 -15.37 23.04
C GLY A 381 -6.66 -15.69 24.33
N PHE A 382 -5.95 -16.25 25.31
CA PHE A 382 -6.54 -16.47 26.64
C PHE A 382 -7.00 -15.16 27.26
N GLN A 383 -6.19 -14.11 27.21
CA GLN A 383 -6.60 -12.80 27.71
C GLN A 383 -7.75 -12.22 26.89
N TRP A 384 -7.83 -12.49 25.58
CA TRP A 384 -8.93 -12.02 24.74
C TRP A 384 -10.27 -12.67 25.07
N ARG A 385 -10.29 -13.97 25.37
CA ARG A 385 -11.53 -14.74 25.59
C ARG A 385 -11.87 -14.97 27.06
N HIS A 386 -10.87 -14.90 27.94
CA HIS A 386 -10.94 -15.32 29.35
C HIS A 386 -10.23 -14.33 30.29
N PHE A 387 -10.28 -13.02 30.01
CA PHE A 387 -9.57 -12.02 30.80
C PHE A 387 -9.88 -12.12 32.30
N GLY A 388 -8.86 -12.24 33.14
CA GLY A 388 -9.00 -12.37 34.58
C GLY A 388 -9.43 -13.75 35.10
N ALA A 389 -9.58 -14.76 34.22
CA ALA A 389 -9.75 -16.14 34.67
C ALA A 389 -8.46 -16.68 35.27
N LYS A 390 -8.58 -17.51 36.33
CA LYS A 390 -7.43 -18.22 36.90
C LYS A 390 -6.97 -19.30 35.94
N TYR A 391 -5.76 -19.14 35.39
CA TYR A 391 -5.13 -20.15 34.55
C TYR A 391 -4.71 -21.38 35.36
N THR A 392 -4.87 -22.56 34.79
CA THR A 392 -4.31 -23.83 35.30
C THR A 392 -3.29 -24.37 34.32
N ASP A 393 -3.75 -24.81 33.15
CA ASP A 393 -2.95 -25.39 32.08
C ASP A 393 -3.63 -25.18 30.72
N MET A 394 -2.97 -25.61 29.65
CA MET A 394 -3.44 -25.45 28.26
C MET A 394 -4.54 -26.44 27.82
N HIS A 395 -4.90 -27.42 28.67
CA HIS A 395 -5.89 -28.45 28.37
C HIS A 395 -7.25 -28.20 29.04
N ALA A 396 -7.28 -27.33 30.06
CA ALA A 396 -8.48 -26.99 30.79
C ALA A 396 -9.52 -26.27 29.91
N ASP A 397 -10.80 -26.55 30.18
CA ASP A 397 -11.91 -25.81 29.60
C ASP A 397 -12.11 -24.48 30.36
N TYR A 398 -11.96 -23.38 29.65
CA TYR A 398 -12.18 -22.02 30.16
C TYR A 398 -13.49 -21.39 29.68
N THR A 399 -14.37 -22.15 29.02
CA THR A 399 -15.67 -21.67 28.58
C THR A 399 -16.44 -21.02 29.74
N GLY A 400 -16.87 -19.78 29.53
CA GLY A 400 -17.60 -18.99 30.53
C GLY A 400 -16.77 -18.49 31.71
N LYS A 401 -15.45 -18.72 31.74
CA LYS A 401 -14.54 -18.17 32.77
C LYS A 401 -13.93 -16.85 32.29
N GLY A 402 -13.76 -15.91 33.23
CA GLY A 402 -13.20 -14.59 32.95
C GLY A 402 -14.16 -13.72 32.12
N PHE A 403 -13.60 -12.71 31.46
CA PHE A 403 -14.34 -11.80 30.59
C PHE A 403 -13.93 -11.98 29.12
N ASP A 404 -14.90 -12.30 28.25
CA ASP A 404 -14.69 -12.42 26.80
C ASP A 404 -14.72 -11.04 26.15
N GLN A 405 -13.53 -10.44 26.04
CA GLN A 405 -13.34 -9.11 25.45
C GLN A 405 -13.65 -9.10 23.95
N LEU A 406 -13.33 -10.17 23.22
CA LEU A 406 -13.58 -10.24 21.78
C LEU A 406 -15.09 -10.23 21.50
N LYS A 407 -15.86 -10.99 22.27
CA LYS A 407 -17.33 -10.98 22.20
C LYS A 407 -17.90 -9.60 22.55
N ASP A 408 -17.42 -8.95 23.61
CA ASP A 408 -17.85 -7.60 24.00
C ASP A 408 -17.51 -6.54 22.93
N VAL A 409 -16.34 -6.62 22.31
CA VAL A 409 -15.95 -5.77 21.17
C VAL A 409 -16.93 -5.93 20.01
N ILE A 410 -17.23 -7.17 19.61
CA ILE A 410 -18.15 -7.45 18.50
C ILE A 410 -19.58 -6.97 18.84
N ASP A 411 -20.04 -7.21 20.06
CA ASP A 411 -21.35 -6.74 20.54
C ASP A 411 -21.46 -5.22 20.49
N LYS A 412 -20.44 -4.50 21.01
CA LYS A 412 -20.40 -3.04 20.97
C LYS A 412 -20.36 -2.51 19.54
N ILE A 413 -19.58 -3.10 18.65
CA ILE A 413 -19.55 -2.66 17.24
C ILE A 413 -20.93 -2.80 16.59
N LYS A 414 -21.66 -3.89 16.87
CA LYS A 414 -22.99 -4.12 16.31
C LYS A 414 -24.06 -3.22 16.93
N ASN A 415 -24.02 -3.03 18.25
CA ASN A 415 -25.14 -2.48 19.01
C ASN A 415 -24.88 -1.07 19.57
N LYS A 416 -23.62 -0.65 19.68
CA LYS A 416 -23.18 0.65 20.23
C LYS A 416 -21.95 1.18 19.45
N PRO A 417 -22.03 1.35 18.12
CA PRO A 417 -20.87 1.65 17.28
C PRO A 417 -20.16 2.97 17.63
N ASP A 418 -20.87 3.94 18.21
CA ASP A 418 -20.30 5.22 18.66
C ASP A 418 -19.62 5.14 20.05
N ASP A 419 -19.60 3.96 20.68
CA ASP A 419 -18.92 3.75 21.96
C ASP A 419 -17.41 3.98 21.79
N ARG A 420 -16.82 4.71 22.75
CA ARG A 420 -15.40 5.06 22.77
C ARG A 420 -14.55 4.04 23.54
N ARG A 421 -15.15 2.94 23.99
CA ARG A 421 -14.55 1.89 24.84
C ARG A 421 -14.62 0.51 24.16
N ILE A 422 -14.54 0.50 22.82
CA ILE A 422 -14.42 -0.73 22.03
C ILE A 422 -12.94 -1.12 22.02
N ILE A 423 -12.50 -1.81 23.07
CA ILE A 423 -11.08 -2.08 23.36
C ILE A 423 -10.92 -3.56 23.70
N ILE A 424 -9.81 -4.14 23.26
CA ILE A 424 -9.33 -5.46 23.67
C ILE A 424 -7.90 -5.35 24.20
N SER A 425 -7.59 -5.99 25.33
CA SER A 425 -6.26 -5.96 25.96
C SER A 425 -5.75 -7.36 26.25
N ALA A 426 -4.49 -7.61 25.87
CA ALA A 426 -3.73 -8.77 26.34
C ALA A 426 -2.89 -8.45 27.59
N TRP A 427 -2.79 -7.18 28.00
CA TRP A 427 -1.95 -6.79 29.13
C TRP A 427 -2.67 -6.98 30.47
N ASN A 428 -2.40 -8.09 31.14
CA ASN A 428 -2.86 -8.35 32.50
C ASN A 428 -1.67 -8.42 33.47
N PRO A 429 -1.40 -7.38 34.29
CA PRO A 429 -0.30 -7.35 35.24
C PRO A 429 -0.24 -8.55 36.19
N SER A 430 -1.40 -9.08 36.61
CA SER A 430 -1.48 -10.22 37.54
C SER A 430 -1.02 -11.54 36.92
N ASP A 431 -1.07 -11.65 35.59
CA ASP A 431 -0.73 -12.88 34.87
C ASP A 431 0.64 -12.84 34.19
N LEU A 432 1.33 -11.69 34.16
CA LEU A 432 2.58 -11.54 33.40
C LEU A 432 3.66 -12.56 33.78
N GLN A 433 3.76 -12.92 35.06
CA GLN A 433 4.74 -13.90 35.54
C GLN A 433 4.36 -15.36 35.18
N GLN A 434 3.14 -15.59 34.72
CA GLN A 434 2.64 -16.91 34.32
C GLN A 434 2.81 -17.17 32.82
N MET A 435 3.14 -16.14 32.03
CA MET A 435 3.23 -16.17 30.58
C MET A 435 4.65 -16.51 30.12
N ALA A 436 4.78 -17.40 29.13
CA ALA A 436 6.07 -17.71 28.52
C ALA A 436 6.73 -16.45 27.91
N LEU A 437 5.92 -15.57 27.32
CA LEU A 437 6.37 -14.27 26.83
C LEU A 437 5.30 -13.20 27.07
N PRO A 438 5.61 -12.09 27.76
CA PRO A 438 4.67 -10.99 27.93
C PRO A 438 4.19 -10.43 26.59
N PRO A 439 2.90 -10.07 26.44
CA PRO A 439 2.33 -9.64 25.16
C PRO A 439 3.06 -8.46 24.51
N CYS A 440 3.47 -8.62 23.25
CA CYS A 440 4.10 -7.55 22.47
C CYS A 440 3.06 -6.54 21.97
N HIS A 441 2.07 -7.00 21.21
CA HIS A 441 0.87 -6.24 20.84
C HIS A 441 -0.14 -6.34 21.98
N MET A 442 -0.16 -5.31 22.83
CA MET A 442 -0.72 -5.42 24.16
C MET A 442 -2.17 -4.99 24.27
N PHE A 443 -2.64 -4.08 23.40
CA PHE A 443 -4.06 -3.74 23.29
C PHE A 443 -4.38 -3.15 21.92
N ALA A 444 -5.65 -3.22 21.54
CA ALA A 444 -6.19 -2.55 20.37
C ALA A 444 -7.52 -1.88 20.67
N GLN A 445 -7.77 -0.75 20.02
CA GLN A 445 -9.03 0.00 20.06
C GLN A 445 -9.65 -0.01 18.66
N PHE A 446 -10.96 -0.18 18.60
CA PHE A 446 -11.73 -0.11 17.37
C PHE A 446 -12.57 1.17 17.30
N TYR A 447 -12.84 1.62 16.08
CA TYR A 447 -13.60 2.83 15.81
C TYR A 447 -14.50 2.62 14.59
N VAL A 448 -15.79 2.89 14.73
CA VAL A 448 -16.76 2.79 13.64
C VAL A 448 -17.10 4.19 13.14
N GLU A 449 -16.99 4.40 11.84
CA GLU A 449 -17.39 5.66 11.20
C GLU A 449 -17.77 5.42 9.74
N ASN A 450 -18.85 6.03 9.26
CA ASN A 450 -19.30 5.93 7.87
C ASN A 450 -19.48 4.48 7.36
N GLY A 451 -19.92 3.57 8.22
CA GLY A 451 -20.07 2.14 7.88
C GLY A 451 -18.73 1.39 7.74
N GLU A 452 -17.63 1.98 8.22
CA GLU A 452 -16.29 1.40 8.20
C GLU A 452 -15.77 1.15 9.62
N LEU A 453 -15.00 0.07 9.78
CA LEU A 453 -14.32 -0.29 11.02
C LEU A 453 -12.82 -0.04 10.90
N SER A 454 -12.28 0.80 11.76
CA SER A 454 -10.84 1.02 11.90
C SER A 454 -10.31 0.40 13.19
N CYS A 455 -9.03 0.08 13.22
CA CYS A 455 -8.32 -0.51 14.36
C CYS A 455 -7.04 0.27 14.63
N GLN A 456 -6.81 0.63 15.89
CA GLN A 456 -5.53 1.13 16.37
C GLN A 456 -4.95 0.14 17.37
N MET A 457 -3.78 -0.42 17.06
CA MET A 457 -3.07 -1.35 17.94
C MET A 457 -1.82 -0.70 18.52
N TYR A 458 -1.61 -0.87 19.83
CA TYR A 458 -0.38 -0.47 20.51
C TYR A 458 0.51 -1.69 20.80
N GLN A 459 1.74 -1.63 20.27
CA GLN A 459 2.77 -2.64 20.44
C GLN A 459 3.92 -2.08 21.27
N ARG A 460 4.13 -2.60 22.49
CA ARG A 460 5.18 -2.08 23.39
C ARG A 460 6.60 -2.32 22.88
N SER A 461 6.80 -3.38 22.09
CA SER A 461 8.09 -3.90 21.66
C SER A 461 7.92 -4.50 20.27
N ALA A 462 8.64 -3.97 19.29
CA ALA A 462 8.42 -4.25 17.88
C ALA A 462 9.75 -4.54 17.17
N ASP A 463 10.00 -5.83 16.95
CA ASP A 463 11.07 -6.29 16.06
C ASP A 463 10.70 -5.92 14.62
N MET A 464 11.41 -4.95 14.08
CA MET A 464 11.17 -4.44 12.73
C MET A 464 11.48 -5.48 11.64
N GLY A 465 12.41 -6.41 11.86
CA GLY A 465 12.83 -7.38 10.83
C GLY A 465 11.88 -8.58 10.68
N LEU A 466 11.36 -9.07 11.81
CA LEU A 466 10.49 -10.26 11.85
C LEU A 466 9.06 -9.93 12.27
N GLY A 467 8.88 -9.34 13.45
CA GLY A 467 7.57 -9.18 14.08
C GLY A 467 6.66 -8.19 13.37
N VAL A 468 7.14 -6.98 13.07
CA VAL A 468 6.31 -5.89 12.54
C VAL A 468 5.60 -6.24 11.23
N PRO A 469 6.26 -6.82 10.20
CA PRO A 469 5.56 -7.26 8.99
C PRO A 469 4.42 -8.25 9.27
N PHE A 470 4.61 -9.14 10.25
CA PHE A 470 3.61 -10.12 10.68
C PHE A 470 2.46 -9.44 11.44
N ASN A 471 2.77 -8.51 12.35
CA ASN A 471 1.78 -7.82 13.17
C ASN A 471 0.91 -6.85 12.35
N ILE A 472 1.48 -6.19 11.33
CA ILE A 472 0.70 -5.37 10.38
C ILE A 472 -0.35 -6.24 9.68
N ALA A 473 0.05 -7.38 9.15
CA ALA A 473 -0.84 -8.29 8.46
C ALA A 473 -1.91 -8.89 9.40
N SER A 474 -1.51 -9.29 10.62
CA SER A 474 -2.40 -9.92 11.61
C SER A 474 -3.52 -8.99 12.07
N TYR A 475 -3.20 -7.76 12.50
CA TYR A 475 -4.25 -6.82 12.95
C TYR A 475 -5.05 -6.20 11.81
N SER A 476 -4.46 -6.09 10.62
CA SER A 476 -5.25 -5.78 9.42
C SER A 476 -6.28 -6.88 9.18
N LEU A 477 -5.87 -8.15 9.16
CA LEU A 477 -6.77 -9.30 9.00
C LEU A 477 -7.86 -9.35 10.09
N LEU A 478 -7.51 -9.15 11.36
CA LEU A 478 -8.48 -9.07 12.46
C LEU A 478 -9.54 -7.98 12.19
N THR A 479 -9.11 -6.83 11.69
CA THR A 479 -10.01 -5.72 11.33
C THR A 479 -10.95 -6.12 10.19
N TYR A 480 -10.45 -6.80 9.15
CA TYR A 480 -11.30 -7.35 8.09
C TYR A 480 -12.33 -8.35 8.63
N MET A 481 -11.90 -9.28 9.49
CA MET A 481 -12.78 -10.32 10.06
C MET A 481 -13.89 -9.71 10.91
N ILE A 482 -13.55 -8.80 11.84
CA ILE A 482 -14.54 -8.13 12.70
C ILE A 482 -15.47 -7.25 11.85
N ALA A 483 -14.95 -6.51 10.87
CA ALA A 483 -15.78 -5.72 9.97
C ALA A 483 -16.82 -6.61 9.27
N GLN A 484 -16.41 -7.74 8.71
CA GLN A 484 -17.30 -8.66 8.00
C GLN A 484 -18.42 -9.22 8.90
N VAL A 485 -18.09 -9.72 10.09
CA VAL A 485 -19.11 -10.30 11.00
C VAL A 485 -20.04 -9.25 11.61
N CYS A 486 -19.66 -7.97 11.53
CA CYS A 486 -20.47 -6.83 11.94
C CYS A 486 -21.19 -6.13 10.77
N GLY A 487 -21.04 -6.60 9.53
CA GLY A 487 -21.68 -5.98 8.36
C GLY A 487 -21.07 -4.62 7.97
N LEU A 488 -19.83 -4.35 8.36
CA LEU A 488 -19.08 -3.13 8.07
C LEU A 488 -18.01 -3.38 6.99
N LYS A 489 -17.48 -2.29 6.44
CA LYS A 489 -16.30 -2.32 5.57
C LYS A 489 -15.01 -2.09 6.41
N PRO A 490 -13.85 -2.64 6.01
CA PRO A 490 -12.59 -2.31 6.65
C PRO A 490 -12.20 -0.86 6.33
N GLY A 491 -11.82 -0.11 7.35
CA GLY A 491 -11.35 1.28 7.27
C GLY A 491 -9.83 1.35 7.32
N ASP A 492 -9.28 1.73 8.47
CA ASP A 492 -7.85 1.94 8.65
C ASP A 492 -7.25 0.99 9.69
N PHE A 493 -5.97 0.66 9.51
CA PHE A 493 -5.15 0.08 10.55
C PHE A 493 -4.06 1.07 10.98
N VAL A 494 -4.05 1.44 12.27
CA VAL A 494 -3.04 2.31 12.88
C VAL A 494 -2.15 1.46 13.81
N HIS A 495 -0.86 1.40 13.51
CA HIS A 495 0.12 0.69 14.31
C HIS A 495 0.92 1.69 15.13
N VAL A 496 0.66 1.74 16.43
CA VAL A 496 1.40 2.55 17.40
C VAL A 496 2.45 1.68 18.07
N ILE A 497 3.70 2.11 18.06
CA ILE A 497 4.83 1.33 18.53
C ILE A 497 5.54 2.07 19.67
N GLY A 498 5.75 1.37 20.78
CA GLY A 498 6.63 1.78 21.88
C GLY A 498 8.09 1.68 21.42
N ASP A 499 8.79 0.61 21.80
CA ASP A 499 10.17 0.36 21.37
C ASP A 499 10.21 -0.31 19.99
N ALA A 500 10.44 0.49 18.94
CA ALA A 500 10.69 0.02 17.57
C ALA A 500 12.18 -0.27 17.41
N HIS A 501 12.56 -1.52 17.15
CA HIS A 501 13.96 -1.91 17.14
C HIS A 501 14.34 -2.88 16.02
N ILE A 502 15.62 -2.82 15.67
CA ILE A 502 16.32 -3.72 14.76
C ILE A 502 17.37 -4.45 15.56
N TYR A 503 17.32 -5.78 15.60
CA TYR A 503 18.41 -6.58 16.14
C TYR A 503 19.68 -6.38 15.31
N ARG A 504 20.84 -6.35 15.95
CA ARG A 504 22.13 -6.18 15.25
C ARG A 504 22.36 -7.24 14.18
N THR A 505 21.88 -8.46 14.41
CA THR A 505 21.93 -9.59 13.45
C THR A 505 21.04 -9.38 12.22
N HIS A 506 20.10 -8.42 12.26
CA HIS A 506 19.18 -8.12 11.15
C HIS A 506 19.56 -6.86 10.37
N VAL A 507 20.58 -6.11 10.79
CA VAL A 507 21.02 -4.88 10.10
C VAL A 507 21.29 -5.13 8.62
N LYS A 508 22.16 -6.08 8.30
CA LYS A 508 22.52 -6.38 6.91
C LYS A 508 21.32 -6.88 6.07
N PRO A 509 20.52 -7.86 6.54
CA PRO A 509 19.26 -8.24 5.88
C PRO A 509 18.30 -7.07 5.60
N LEU A 510 18.20 -6.11 6.52
CA LEU A 510 17.31 -4.95 6.38
C LEU A 510 17.89 -3.87 5.46
N GLU A 511 19.20 -3.65 5.47
CA GLU A 511 19.88 -2.83 4.45
C GLU A 511 19.59 -3.34 3.04
N ASP A 512 19.63 -4.67 2.85
CA ASP A 512 19.30 -5.29 1.57
C ASP A 512 17.78 -5.18 1.25
N GLN A 513 16.91 -5.24 2.26
CA GLN A 513 15.46 -5.07 2.08
C GLN A 513 15.10 -3.65 1.61
N ILE A 514 15.67 -2.60 2.22
CA ILE A 514 15.31 -1.21 1.90
C ILE A 514 15.72 -0.77 0.48
N GLN A 515 16.62 -1.51 -0.18
CA GLN A 515 16.96 -1.29 -1.58
C GLN A 515 15.92 -1.86 -2.57
N LYS A 516 15.02 -2.74 -2.10
CA LYS A 516 13.99 -3.35 -2.94
C LYS A 516 12.81 -2.41 -3.11
N GLN A 517 12.36 -2.26 -4.35
CA GLN A 517 11.16 -1.48 -4.63
C GLN A 517 9.90 -2.24 -4.21
N PRO A 518 8.94 -1.57 -3.52
CA PRO A 518 7.62 -2.13 -3.29
C PRO A 518 6.91 -2.51 -4.60
N LYS A 519 6.07 -3.53 -4.51
CA LYS A 519 5.08 -3.92 -5.50
C LYS A 519 3.69 -3.67 -4.89
N PRO A 520 2.61 -3.61 -5.71
CA PRO A 520 1.25 -3.51 -5.20
C PRO A 520 0.96 -4.51 -4.09
N PHE A 521 0.33 -4.02 -3.03
CA PHE A 521 -0.21 -4.89 -2.00
C PHE A 521 -1.28 -5.83 -2.56
N PRO A 522 -1.40 -7.06 -2.02
CA PRO A 522 -2.41 -8.00 -2.48
C PRO A 522 -3.82 -7.57 -2.06
N ILE A 523 -4.81 -8.08 -2.78
CA ILE A 523 -6.22 -7.97 -2.43
C ILE A 523 -6.60 -9.20 -1.60
N LEU A 524 -7.17 -8.98 -0.42
CA LEU A 524 -7.73 -10.06 0.40
C LEU A 524 -9.19 -10.32 0.02
N LYS A 525 -9.49 -11.56 -0.36
CA LYS A 525 -10.87 -12.07 -0.49
C LYS A 525 -11.17 -12.98 0.68
N ILE A 526 -12.29 -12.73 1.34
CA ILE A 526 -12.77 -13.50 2.49
C ILE A 526 -14.07 -14.20 2.09
N ASN A 527 -14.27 -15.43 2.56
CA ASN A 527 -15.52 -16.16 2.36
C ASN A 527 -16.72 -15.35 2.92
N PRO A 528 -17.65 -14.87 2.06
CA PRO A 528 -18.74 -14.00 2.50
C PRO A 528 -19.81 -14.70 3.34
N LEU A 529 -19.80 -16.04 3.38
CA LEU A 529 -20.76 -16.86 4.13
C LEU A 529 -20.44 -16.91 5.63
N LYS A 530 -19.20 -16.63 6.03
CA LYS A 530 -18.79 -16.63 7.44
C LYS A 530 -19.32 -15.37 8.14
N LYS A 531 -20.23 -15.56 9.10
CA LYS A 531 -20.92 -14.49 9.85
C LYS A 531 -20.57 -14.46 11.34
N ASP A 532 -19.78 -15.43 11.79
CA ASP A 532 -19.34 -15.56 13.17
C ASP A 532 -17.81 -15.61 13.23
N ILE A 533 -17.23 -14.93 14.22
CA ILE A 533 -15.77 -14.77 14.33
C ILE A 533 -15.07 -16.11 14.59
N ASP A 534 -15.75 -17.00 15.31
CA ASP A 534 -15.25 -18.34 15.66
C ASP A 534 -15.43 -19.36 14.53
N SER A 535 -16.15 -18.99 13.46
CA SER A 535 -16.42 -19.89 12.32
C SER A 535 -15.33 -19.88 11.24
N PHE A 536 -14.39 -18.94 11.26
CA PHE A 536 -13.39 -18.80 10.21
C PHE A 536 -12.35 -19.92 10.24
N GLU A 537 -11.96 -20.37 9.06
CA GLU A 537 -10.87 -21.32 8.82
C GLU A 537 -9.84 -20.72 7.87
N ALA A 538 -8.62 -21.27 7.84
CA ALA A 538 -7.55 -20.74 6.99
C ALA A 538 -7.90 -20.74 5.49
N SER A 539 -8.76 -21.67 5.06
CA SER A 539 -9.28 -21.79 3.69
C SER A 539 -10.20 -20.65 3.27
N ASP A 540 -10.77 -19.90 4.22
CA ASP A 540 -11.69 -18.79 3.95
C ASP A 540 -10.97 -17.53 3.46
N PHE A 541 -9.63 -17.51 3.48
CA PHE A 541 -8.81 -16.34 3.14
C PHE A 541 -7.99 -16.57 1.88
N LYS A 542 -8.27 -15.80 0.83
CA LYS A 542 -7.54 -15.87 -0.45
C LYS A 542 -6.86 -14.53 -0.76
N LEU A 543 -5.54 -14.57 -0.90
CA LEU A 543 -4.77 -13.45 -1.44
C LEU A 543 -4.80 -13.48 -2.97
N VAL A 544 -5.12 -12.35 -3.58
CA VAL A 544 -5.05 -12.12 -5.02
C VAL A 544 -3.94 -11.12 -5.29
N GLY A 545 -3.00 -11.47 -6.18
CA GLY A 545 -1.94 -10.55 -6.59
C GLY A 545 -0.73 -10.47 -5.65
N TYR A 546 -0.51 -11.44 -4.77
CA TYR A 546 0.66 -11.41 -3.88
C TYR A 546 1.94 -11.91 -4.57
N ASP A 547 2.71 -11.01 -5.18
CA ASP A 547 4.00 -11.30 -5.81
C ASP A 547 5.18 -10.58 -5.09
N PRO A 548 5.50 -10.95 -3.84
CA PRO A 548 6.60 -10.30 -3.12
C PRO A 548 7.96 -10.71 -3.69
N HIS A 549 8.97 -9.88 -3.42
CA HIS A 549 10.36 -10.27 -3.48
C HIS A 549 10.64 -11.52 -2.64
N ASN A 550 11.75 -12.18 -2.93
CA ASN A 550 12.16 -13.41 -2.23
C ASN A 550 12.25 -13.21 -0.71
N LYS A 551 12.06 -14.32 0.01
CA LYS A 551 12.26 -14.38 1.47
C LYS A 551 13.67 -13.88 1.80
N ILE A 552 13.78 -13.10 2.86
CA ILE A 552 15.04 -12.69 3.46
C ILE A 552 15.13 -13.43 4.79
N GLU A 553 16.15 -14.27 4.94
CA GLU A 553 16.37 -15.04 6.16
C GLU A 553 16.83 -14.11 7.29
N MET A 554 16.16 -14.23 8.43
CA MET A 554 16.48 -13.54 9.68
C MET A 554 16.18 -14.51 10.81
N LYS A 555 17.16 -14.74 11.69
CA LYS A 555 16.98 -15.63 12.84
C LYS A 555 16.29 -14.88 13.98
N MET A 556 15.30 -15.51 14.61
CA MET A 556 14.68 -14.97 15.81
C MET A 556 15.71 -14.90 16.95
N ALA A 557 15.70 -13.81 17.72
CA ALA A 557 16.45 -13.72 18.96
C ALA A 557 15.60 -14.31 20.09
N VAL A 558 16.11 -15.37 20.74
CA VAL A 558 15.42 -16.08 21.83
C VAL A 558 15.82 -15.49 23.17
#